data_AF-A0A2H0LU84-F1
#
_entry.id   AF-A0A2H0LU84-F1
#
_cell.length_a   1.000
_cell.length_b   1.000
_cell.length_c   1.000
_cell.angle_alpha   90.00
_cell.angle_beta   90.00
_cell.angle_gamma   90.00
#
_symmetry.space_group_name_H-M   'P 1'
#
loop_
_entity.id
_entity.type
_entity.pdbx_description
1 polymer ?
#
loop_
_entity_poly.entity_id
_entity_poly.type
_entity_poly.pdbx_seq_one_letter_code
_entity_poly.pdbx_strand_id
1 'polypeptide(L)'
;MKKIIVLLCLGLIGCSTATKDSKFSPRTPKGEITYSEKEMDDIINVFSGAIEKSPDYGGGYYNRAVAYFYYQNNYDKCWQDVHKAESLGYKFSDEFLSALRKASNRKE
;
A
#
# COMPACT_ATOMS: atom_id res chain seq x y z
N MET A 1 -44.46 -28.87 3.36
CA MET A 1 -43.52 -28.88 2.21
C MET A 1 -43.18 -27.45 1.86
N LYS A 2 -41.88 -27.19 1.71
CA LYS A 2 -41.21 -25.90 1.48
C LYS A 2 -41.91 -25.02 0.43
N LYS A 3 -41.91 -23.70 0.68
CA LYS A 3 -41.47 -22.66 -0.28
C LYS A 3 -41.34 -21.32 0.44
N ILE A 4 -40.14 -21.12 0.98
CA ILE A 4 -39.55 -19.80 1.24
C ILE A 4 -39.31 -19.18 -0.13
N ILE A 5 -39.96 -18.05 -0.42
CA ILE A 5 -39.62 -17.17 -1.54
C ILE A 5 -39.54 -15.76 -0.95
N VAL A 6 -38.35 -15.41 -0.45
CA VAL A 6 -38.02 -14.03 -0.07
C VAL A 6 -37.50 -13.33 -1.32
N LEU A 7 -38.38 -12.50 -1.86
CA LEU A 7 -38.17 -11.27 -2.62
C LEU A 7 -36.75 -10.99 -3.18
N LEU A 8 -36.67 -11.20 -4.50
CA LEU A 8 -35.89 -10.43 -5.47
C LEU A 8 -35.61 -8.98 -5.06
N CYS A 9 -34.34 -8.69 -4.72
CA CYS A 9 -33.76 -7.36 -4.92
C CYS A 9 -32.97 -7.39 -6.24
N LEU A 10 -33.67 -7.12 -7.35
CA LEU A 10 -33.05 -6.67 -8.60
C LEU A 10 -32.86 -5.15 -8.47
N GLY A 11 -31.62 -4.70 -8.34
CA GLY A 11 -31.34 -3.27 -8.34
C GLY A 11 -29.88 -2.94 -8.06
N LEU A 12 -29.21 -2.49 -9.12
CA LEU A 12 -28.00 -1.65 -9.12
C LEU A 12 -26.65 -2.38 -9.05
N ILE A 13 -26.14 -2.67 -10.25
CA ILE A 13 -24.86 -2.15 -10.76
C ILE A 13 -23.74 -2.14 -9.70
N GLY A 14 -23.17 -3.30 -9.44
CA GLY A 14 -21.76 -3.40 -9.08
C GLY A 14 -20.94 -3.33 -10.36
N CYS A 15 -20.70 -2.10 -10.82
CA CYS A 15 -19.75 -1.78 -11.87
C CYS A 15 -18.41 -2.47 -11.56
N SER A 16 -17.82 -3.07 -12.59
CA SER A 16 -16.54 -3.77 -12.60
C SER A 16 -15.47 -3.07 -11.76
N THR A 17 -15.13 -3.60 -10.58
CA THR A 17 -13.76 -3.43 -10.10
C THR A 17 -12.97 -4.52 -10.78
N ALA A 18 -12.43 -4.19 -11.95
CA ALA A 18 -11.35 -4.94 -12.55
C ALA A 18 -10.37 -5.34 -11.45
N THR A 19 -10.17 -6.65 -11.25
CA THR A 19 -8.94 -7.15 -10.63
C THR A 19 -7.84 -6.76 -11.59
N LYS A 20 -7.35 -5.52 -11.49
CA LYS A 20 -6.01 -5.22 -11.96
C LYS A 20 -5.14 -6.10 -11.08
N ASP A 21 -4.72 -7.25 -11.61
CA ASP A 21 -3.59 -8.02 -11.11
C ASP A 21 -2.36 -7.09 -11.20
N SER A 22 -2.30 -6.14 -10.30
CA SER A 22 -1.34 -5.05 -10.26
C SER A 22 -0.08 -5.60 -9.61
N LYS A 23 0.60 -6.49 -10.34
CA LYS A 23 1.90 -7.01 -9.95
C LYS A 23 2.86 -5.82 -9.88
N PHE A 24 3.32 -5.49 -8.68
CA PHE A 24 4.44 -4.58 -8.57
C PHE A 24 5.70 -5.31 -8.99
N SER A 25 6.46 -4.66 -9.86
CA SER A 25 7.79 -5.08 -10.20
C SER A 25 8.79 -3.97 -9.89
N PRO A 26 9.64 -4.12 -8.86
CA PRO A 26 10.81 -3.29 -8.76
C PRO A 26 11.78 -3.75 -9.85
N ARG A 27 12.15 -2.85 -10.77
CA ARG A 27 13.12 -3.16 -11.81
C ARG A 27 14.49 -3.39 -11.16
N THR A 28 14.84 -4.65 -10.90
CA THR A 28 16.19 -5.02 -10.43
C THR A 28 17.08 -5.44 -11.60
N PRO A 29 18.41 -5.33 -11.50
CA PRO A 29 19.34 -5.79 -12.54
C PRO A 29 19.28 -7.31 -12.80
N LYS A 30 18.60 -8.09 -11.93
CA LYS A 30 18.43 -9.55 -12.02
C LYS A 30 16.94 -9.89 -12.24
N GLY A 31 16.43 -9.58 -13.43
CA GLY A 31 15.10 -10.01 -13.85
C GLY A 31 13.92 -9.30 -13.16
N GLU A 32 12.74 -9.51 -13.73
CA GLU A 32 11.48 -8.96 -13.24
C GLU A 32 11.01 -9.79 -12.04
N ILE A 33 11.24 -9.28 -10.83
CA ILE A 33 10.63 -9.85 -9.62
C ILE A 33 9.21 -9.30 -9.56
N THR A 34 8.20 -10.16 -9.57
CA THR A 34 6.80 -9.77 -9.41
C THR A 34 6.29 -10.23 -8.06
N TYR A 35 5.81 -9.31 -7.23
CA TYR A 35 5.16 -9.63 -5.97
C TYR A 35 3.64 -9.72 -6.17
N SER A 36 3.01 -10.73 -5.57
CA SER A 36 1.56 -10.85 -5.44
C SER A 36 1.01 -9.93 -4.33
N GLU A 37 -0.29 -9.62 -4.37
CA GLU A 37 -0.95 -8.82 -3.33
C GLU A 37 -0.73 -9.39 -1.93
N LYS A 38 -0.82 -10.72 -1.80
CA LYS A 38 -0.58 -11.41 -0.52
C LYS A 38 0.85 -11.19 -0.02
N GLU A 39 1.85 -11.35 -0.88
CA GLU A 39 3.25 -11.14 -0.48
C GLU A 39 3.47 -9.71 0.00
N MET A 40 2.69 -8.77 -0.50
CA MET A 40 2.81 -7.36 -0.17
C MET A 40 2.13 -6.97 1.13
N ASP A 41 0.97 -7.57 1.40
CA ASP A 41 0.39 -7.50 2.73
C ASP A 41 1.30 -8.17 3.77
N ASP A 42 1.95 -9.28 3.42
CA ASP A 42 2.95 -9.93 4.27
C ASP A 42 4.15 -8.99 4.53
N ILE A 43 4.65 -8.27 3.51
CA ILE A 43 5.72 -7.26 3.66
C ILE A 43 5.29 -6.15 4.64
N ILE A 44 4.09 -5.60 4.48
CA ILE A 44 3.56 -4.55 5.37
C ILE A 44 3.45 -5.05 6.81
N ASN A 45 3.01 -6.31 7.00
CA ASN A 45 2.90 -6.93 8.32
C ASN A 45 4.28 -7.15 8.97
N VAL A 46 5.27 -7.60 8.19
CA VAL A 46 6.66 -7.76 8.67
C VAL A 46 7.20 -6.43 9.18
N PHE A 47 7.05 -5.35 8.42
CA PHE A 47 7.53 -4.04 8.87
C PHE A 47 6.72 -3.48 10.04
N SER A 48 5.41 -3.74 10.08
CA SER A 48 4.59 -3.34 11.23
C SER A 48 5.06 -4.02 12.52
N GLY A 49 5.29 -5.34 12.49
CA GLY A 49 5.83 -6.06 13.65
C GLY A 49 7.27 -5.66 14.01
N ALA A 50 8.09 -5.25 13.03
CA ALA A 50 9.42 -4.71 13.30
C ALA A 50 9.35 -3.35 14.02
N ILE A 51 8.47 -2.46 13.55
CA ILE A 51 8.22 -1.14 14.14
C ILE A 51 7.63 -1.26 15.55
N GLU A 52 6.74 -2.22 15.79
CA GLU A 52 6.19 -2.49 17.13
C GLU A 52 7.28 -2.86 18.14
N LYS A 53 8.28 -3.64 17.70
CA LYS A 53 9.41 -4.04 18.55
C LYS A 53 10.47 -2.95 18.69
N SER A 54 10.66 -2.13 17.66
CA SER A 54 11.65 -1.05 17.61
C SER A 54 11.02 0.20 16.98
N PRO A 55 10.35 1.05 17.77
CA PRO A 55 9.64 2.22 17.25
C PRO A 55 10.54 3.30 16.62
N ASP A 56 11.85 3.18 16.82
CA ASP A 56 12.94 3.98 16.26
C ASP A 56 13.56 3.38 14.99
N TYR A 57 13.08 2.23 14.52
CA TYR A 57 13.54 1.60 13.29
C TYR A 57 13.05 2.35 12.05
N GLY A 58 13.76 3.42 11.67
CA GLY A 58 13.41 4.28 10.54
C GLY A 58 13.33 3.53 9.20
N GLY A 59 14.12 2.48 9.02
CA GLY A 59 14.08 1.62 7.83
C GLY A 59 12.76 0.85 7.71
N GLY A 60 12.11 0.52 8.84
CA GLY A 60 10.81 -0.11 8.85
C GLY A 60 9.75 0.83 8.29
N TYR A 61 9.71 2.07 8.78
CA TYR A 61 8.81 3.10 8.27
C TYR A 61 9.08 3.43 6.80
N TYR A 62 10.36 3.55 6.40
CA TYR A 62 10.72 3.80 5.00
C TYR A 62 10.16 2.71 4.06
N ASN A 63 10.42 1.44 4.37
CA ASN A 63 9.97 0.35 3.52
C ASN A 63 8.45 0.18 3.54
N ARG A 64 7.80 0.43 4.69
CA ARG A 64 6.34 0.38 4.80
C ARG A 64 5.66 1.54 4.05
N ALA A 65 6.24 2.74 4.04
CA ALA A 65 5.78 3.86 3.21
C ALA A 65 5.79 3.50 1.71
N VAL A 66 6.90 2.93 1.22
CA VAL A 66 7.02 2.46 -0.16
C VAL A 66 5.95 1.40 -0.47
N ALA A 67 5.72 0.46 0.45
CA ALA A 67 4.67 -0.55 0.29
C ALA A 67 3.25 0.07 0.27
N TYR A 68 2.96 1.05 1.13
CA TYR A 68 1.67 1.75 1.08
C TYR A 68 1.47 2.55 -0.20
N PHE A 69 2.54 3.18 -0.72
CA PHE A 69 2.48 3.99 -1.94
C PHE A 69 2.19 3.14 -3.18
N TYR A 70 2.98 2.09 -3.41
CA TYR A 70 2.94 1.37 -4.69
C TYR A 70 1.88 0.26 -4.77
N TYR A 71 1.38 -0.23 -3.63
CA TYR A 71 0.56 -1.45 -3.61
C TYR A 71 -0.84 -1.19 -3.09
N GLN A 72 -0.97 -0.56 -1.92
CA GLN A 72 -2.29 -0.30 -1.35
C GLN A 72 -2.89 1.04 -1.81
N ASN A 73 -2.10 1.89 -2.50
CA ASN A 73 -2.45 3.28 -2.79
C ASN A 73 -2.93 4.04 -1.53
N ASN A 74 -2.42 3.64 -0.36
CA ASN A 74 -2.81 4.21 0.92
C ASN A 74 -1.90 5.39 1.24
N TYR A 75 -2.15 6.51 0.57
CA TYR A 75 -1.25 7.66 0.62
C TYR A 75 -1.24 8.34 2.00
N ASP A 76 -2.32 8.22 2.77
CA ASP A 76 -2.38 8.76 4.13
C ASP A 76 -1.42 8.03 5.06
N LYS A 77 -1.42 6.70 5.03
CA LYS A 77 -0.44 5.90 5.80
C LYS A 77 0.97 6.07 5.27
N CYS A 78 1.13 6.21 3.95
CA CYS A 78 2.42 6.52 3.35
C CYS A 78 3.01 7.81 3.94
N TRP A 79 2.23 8.91 4.00
CA TRP A 79 2.70 10.16 4.59
C TRP A 79 3.10 10.03 6.07
N GLN A 80 2.30 9.31 6.86
CA GLN A 80 2.63 9.06 8.27
C GLN A 80 3.99 8.36 8.41
N ASP A 81 4.23 7.34 7.61
CA ASP A 81 5.48 6.59 7.63
C ASP A 81 6.65 7.41 7.04
N VAL A 82 6.41 8.23 6.02
CA VAL A 82 7.40 9.17 5.46
C VAL A 82 7.88 10.12 6.54
N HIS A 83 6.99 10.84 7.21
CA HIS A 83 7.37 11.80 8.25
C HIS A 83 8.08 11.12 9.41
N LYS A 84 7.64 9.92 9.80
CA LYS A 84 8.29 9.17 10.87
C LYS A 84 9.70 8.72 10.46
N ALA A 85 9.88 8.21 9.25
CA ALA A 85 11.18 7.83 8.73
C ALA A 85 12.13 9.05 8.62
N GLU A 86 11.64 10.19 8.13
CA GLU A 86 12.41 11.45 8.06
C GLU A 86 12.83 11.94 9.45
N SER A 87 11.94 11.85 10.45
CA SER A 87 12.29 12.20 11.84
C SER A 87 13.39 11.31 12.43
N LEU A 88 13.60 10.13 11.84
CA LEU A 88 14.62 9.15 12.22
C LEU A 88 15.85 9.22 11.28
N GLY A 89 15.95 10.24 10.43
CA GLY A 89 17.12 10.52 9.59
C GLY A 89 17.12 9.86 8.22
N TYR A 90 16.03 9.18 7.83
CA TYR A 90 15.88 8.64 6.48
C TYR A 90 15.49 9.74 5.49
N LYS A 91 15.82 9.54 4.22
CA LYS A 91 15.49 10.49 3.16
C LYS A 91 14.80 9.74 2.02
N PHE A 92 13.74 10.33 1.51
CA PHE A 92 13.12 9.91 0.26
C PHE A 92 13.68 10.76 -0.89
N SER A 93 13.58 10.25 -2.11
CA SER A 93 13.93 11.05 -3.28
C SER A 93 12.87 12.13 -3.51
N ASP A 94 13.29 13.28 -4.06
CA ASP A 94 12.37 14.34 -4.47
C ASP A 94 11.32 13.83 -5.48
N GLU A 95 11.72 12.88 -6.33
CA GLU A 95 10.84 12.17 -7.26
C GLU A 95 9.71 11.44 -6.51
N PHE A 96 10.05 10.68 -5.47
CA PHE A 96 9.07 9.95 -4.66
C PHE A 96 8.13 10.90 -3.92
N LEU A 97 8.66 11.93 -3.27
CA LEU A 97 7.85 12.92 -2.55
C LEU A 97 6.93 13.69 -3.49
N SER A 98 7.41 14.06 -4.69
CA SER A 98 6.59 14.71 -5.72
C SER A 98 5.48 13.80 -6.24
N ALA A 99 5.79 12.52 -6.46
CA ALA A 99 4.79 11.52 -6.86
C ALA A 99 3.73 11.32 -5.77
N LEU A 100 4.14 11.25 -4.50
CA LEU A 100 3.24 11.12 -3.37
C LEU A 100 2.34 12.34 -3.20
N ARG A 101 2.86 13.57 -3.30
CA ARG A 101 2.06 14.81 -3.30
C ARG A 101 0.99 14.79 -4.39
N LYS A 102 1.38 14.43 -5.61
CA LYS A 102 0.47 14.34 -6.76
C LYS A 102 -0.61 13.28 -6.54
N ALA A 103 -0.25 12.09 -6.07
CA ALA A 103 -1.18 10.97 -5.89
C ALA A 103 -2.13 11.17 -4.70
N SER A 104 -1.63 11.76 -3.61
CA SER A 104 -2.40 12.08 -2.41
C SER A 104 -3.23 13.37 -2.52
N ASN A 105 -3.00 14.16 -3.58
CA ASN A 105 -3.53 15.51 -3.73
C ASN A 105 -3.19 16.43 -2.54
N ARG A 106 -1.98 16.26 -1.99
CA ARG A 106 -1.42 17.05 -0.88
C ARG A 106 -0.24 17.90 -1.36
N LYS A 107 0.06 18.99 -0.65
CA LYS A 107 1.14 19.94 -0.99
C LYS A 107 2.36 19.85 -0.07
N GLU A 108 2.28 18.99 0.95
CA GLU A 108 3.27 18.79 2.01
C GLU A 108 4.24 17.67 1.62
#